data_AF-A0A7L9AMN8-F1
#
_entry.id   AF-A0A7L9AMN8-F1
#
_cell.length_a   1.000
_cell.length_b   1.000
_cell.length_c   1.000
_cell.angle_alpha   90.00
_cell.angle_beta   90.00
_cell.angle_gamma   90.00
#
_symmetry.space_group_name_H-M   'P 1'
#
loop_
_entity.id
_entity.type
_entity.pdbx_description
1 polymer ?
#
loop_
_entity_poly.entity_id
_entity_poly.type
_entity_poly.pdbx_seq_one_letter_code
_entity_poly.pdbx_strand_id
1 'polypeptide(L)'
;IDSMNECLSNPCKHPEARCIDKPGDYLCYCPRQWTGKSCDIHDPHSRGGYGSPITGVYGQNLGLTLQELDLALQREQCVKLGCKEKQGDHHCDEDCNTYACEFDSNDCSLGINPWAHCTAPIKCWEVFMNGECNEACNTQACLFDGRDCQ
;
A
#
# COMPACT_ATOMS: atom_id res chain seq x y z
N ILE A 1 6.92 -15.72 -34.41
CA ILE A 1 5.61 -15.21 -34.88
C ILE A 1 4.59 -16.01 -34.13
N ASP A 2 3.80 -15.36 -33.29
CA ASP A 2 2.66 -16.03 -32.66
C ASP A 2 1.50 -16.07 -33.67
N SER A 3 0.82 -17.21 -33.72
CA SER A 3 -0.27 -17.51 -34.64
C SER A 3 -1.54 -17.96 -33.91
N MET A 4 -1.51 -18.05 -32.58
CA MET A 4 -2.68 -18.34 -31.77
C MET A 4 -3.43 -17.04 -31.50
N ASN A 5 -4.76 -17.12 -31.42
CA ASN A 5 -5.59 -16.00 -31.00
C ASN A 5 -6.28 -16.37 -29.69
N GLU A 6 -5.78 -15.82 -28.60
CA GLU A 6 -6.23 -16.13 -27.23
C GLU A 6 -7.67 -15.68 -26.99
N CYS A 7 -8.16 -14.68 -27.74
CA CYS A 7 -9.53 -14.21 -27.65
C CYS A 7 -10.58 -15.20 -28.17
N LEU A 8 -10.20 -16.22 -28.95
CA LEU A 8 -11.12 -17.25 -29.44
C LEU A 8 -11.79 -18.05 -28.31
N SER A 9 -11.15 -18.09 -27.13
CA SER A 9 -11.67 -18.75 -25.94
C SER A 9 -12.76 -17.95 -25.20
N ASN A 10 -13.08 -16.73 -25.67
CA ASN A 10 -13.95 -15.76 -24.99
C ASN A 10 -13.57 -15.53 -23.52
N PRO A 11 -12.34 -15.07 -23.26
CA PRO A 11 -11.84 -14.97 -21.90
C PRO A 11 -12.41 -13.77 -21.12
N CYS A 12 -12.90 -12.72 -21.81
CA CYS A 12 -13.52 -11.56 -21.19
C CYS A 12 -14.96 -11.87 -20.78
N LYS A 13 -15.30 -11.59 -19.52
CA LYS A 13 -16.66 -11.63 -18.99
C LYS A 13 -17.40 -10.37 -19.40
N HIS A 14 -18.71 -10.50 -19.47
CA HIS A 14 -19.67 -9.49 -19.91
C HIS A 14 -19.72 -9.28 -21.43
N PRO A 15 -20.92 -9.14 -22.00
CA PRO A 15 -21.10 -8.92 -23.44
C PRO A 15 -20.54 -7.57 -23.91
N GLU A 16 -20.45 -6.57 -23.02
CA GLU A 16 -19.88 -5.26 -23.31
C GLU A 16 -18.34 -5.24 -23.27
N ALA A 17 -17.71 -6.31 -22.78
CA ALA A 17 -16.25 -6.36 -22.70
C ALA A 17 -15.64 -6.71 -24.06
N ARG A 18 -14.58 -5.97 -24.44
CA ARG A 18 -13.87 -6.19 -25.71
C ARG A 18 -12.57 -6.93 -25.49
N CYS A 19 -12.38 -8.09 -26.13
CA CYS A 19 -11.11 -8.81 -26.10
C CYS A 19 -10.13 -8.29 -27.17
N ILE A 20 -8.87 -8.21 -26.81
CA ILE A 20 -7.75 -7.81 -27.67
C ILE A 20 -6.68 -8.90 -27.59
N ASP A 21 -6.36 -9.45 -28.74
CA ASP A 21 -5.37 -10.50 -28.93
C ASP A 21 -3.94 -9.99 -28.66
N LYS A 22 -3.12 -10.76 -27.95
CA LYS A 22 -1.73 -10.41 -27.62
C LYS A 22 -0.85 -11.65 -27.78
N PRO A 23 0.42 -11.51 -28.20
CA PRO A 23 1.29 -12.67 -28.32
C PRO A 23 1.41 -13.44 -26.99
N GLY A 24 0.88 -14.66 -26.94
CA GLY A 24 0.83 -15.55 -25.77
C GLY A 24 -0.11 -15.13 -24.65
N ASP A 25 -0.99 -14.12 -24.85
CA ASP A 25 -1.93 -13.65 -23.84
C ASP A 25 -3.15 -12.93 -24.45
N TYR A 26 -4.07 -12.43 -23.62
CA TYR A 26 -5.17 -11.58 -24.05
C TYR A 26 -5.32 -10.38 -23.13
N LEU A 27 -5.97 -9.33 -23.63
CA LEU A 27 -6.34 -8.14 -22.87
C LEU A 27 -7.83 -7.84 -23.04
N CYS A 28 -8.55 -7.69 -21.93
CA CYS A 28 -9.95 -7.28 -21.95
C CYS A 28 -10.09 -5.77 -21.82
N TYR A 29 -11.17 -5.20 -22.35
CA TYR A 29 -11.61 -3.84 -22.04
C TYR A 29 -12.95 -3.93 -21.34
N CYS A 30 -12.95 -3.67 -20.04
CA CYS A 30 -14.07 -3.86 -19.13
C CYS A 30 -15.06 -2.70 -19.17
N PRO A 31 -16.37 -3.00 -19.02
CA PRO A 31 -17.39 -1.99 -18.82
C PRO A 31 -17.24 -1.30 -17.45
N ARG A 32 -18.00 -0.21 -17.25
CA ARG A 32 -18.13 0.41 -15.92
C ARG A 32 -18.57 -0.62 -14.90
N GLN A 33 -18.12 -0.40 -13.67
CA GLN A 33 -18.40 -1.26 -12.53
C GLN A 33 -17.74 -2.64 -12.55
N TRP A 34 -16.89 -2.91 -13.54
CA TRP A 34 -16.17 -4.18 -13.68
C TRP A 34 -14.67 -3.95 -13.87
N THR A 35 -13.87 -4.88 -13.37
CA THR A 35 -12.41 -4.89 -13.41
C THR A 35 -11.86 -6.32 -13.38
N GLY A 36 -10.53 -6.47 -13.41
CA GLY A 36 -9.84 -7.77 -13.48
C GLY A 36 -9.43 -8.15 -14.91
N LYS A 37 -8.53 -9.14 -15.04
CA LYS A 37 -7.99 -9.59 -16.34
C LYS A 37 -9.11 -9.96 -17.30
N SER A 38 -10.12 -10.64 -16.77
CA SER A 38 -11.30 -11.11 -17.48
C SER A 38 -12.54 -10.26 -17.21
N CYS A 39 -12.44 -9.09 -16.58
CA CYS A 39 -13.61 -8.28 -16.20
C CYS A 39 -14.60 -8.98 -15.27
N ASP A 40 -14.13 -9.92 -14.45
CA ASP A 40 -14.93 -10.78 -13.56
C ASP A 40 -15.11 -10.22 -12.15
N ILE A 41 -14.45 -9.10 -11.84
CA ILE A 41 -14.49 -8.46 -10.52
C ILE A 41 -15.43 -7.26 -10.58
N HIS A 42 -16.44 -7.25 -9.72
CA HIS A 42 -17.38 -6.15 -9.59
C HIS A 42 -16.82 -5.08 -8.63
N ASP A 43 -16.66 -3.85 -9.12
CA ASP A 43 -16.26 -2.67 -8.35
C ASP A 43 -17.22 -1.52 -8.68
N PRO A 44 -18.17 -1.15 -7.81
CA PRO A 44 -19.17 -0.10 -8.06
C PRO A 44 -18.60 1.26 -8.48
N HIS A 45 -17.33 1.54 -8.15
CA HIS A 45 -16.65 2.80 -8.46
C HIS A 45 -15.80 2.75 -9.74
N SER A 46 -15.65 1.56 -10.34
CA SER A 46 -14.88 1.38 -11.58
C SER A 46 -15.51 2.17 -12.73
N ARG A 47 -14.68 2.97 -13.40
CA ARG A 47 -15.05 3.65 -14.66
C ARG A 47 -14.95 2.73 -15.88
N GLY A 48 -14.57 1.47 -15.70
CA GLY A 48 -14.19 0.55 -16.76
C GLY A 48 -12.80 0.87 -17.32
N GLY A 49 -12.40 0.21 -18.39
CA GLY A 49 -11.09 0.39 -19.02
C GLY A 49 -10.39 -0.92 -19.34
N TYR A 50 -9.10 -0.87 -19.66
CA TYR A 50 -8.34 -2.10 -19.90
C TYR A 50 -8.29 -2.95 -18.62
N GLY A 51 -8.80 -4.17 -18.73
CA GLY A 51 -8.74 -5.22 -17.72
C GLY A 51 -7.29 -5.47 -17.39
N SER A 52 -6.83 -4.86 -16.31
CA SER A 52 -5.54 -5.18 -15.76
C SER A 52 -5.70 -6.52 -15.07
N PRO A 53 -4.79 -7.48 -15.31
CA PRO A 53 -4.69 -8.57 -14.37
C PRO A 53 -4.46 -7.96 -12.99
N ILE A 54 -4.83 -8.67 -11.93
CA ILE A 54 -4.40 -8.35 -10.56
C ILE A 54 -2.86 -8.58 -10.44
N THR A 55 -2.11 -8.33 -11.51
CA THR A 55 -0.66 -8.38 -11.67
C THR A 55 -0.11 -6.97 -11.89
N GLY A 56 -0.78 -5.93 -11.37
CA GLY A 56 -0.11 -4.72 -10.93
C GLY A 56 0.33 -4.95 -9.49
N VAL A 57 1.63 -5.23 -9.27
CA VAL A 57 2.32 -5.58 -8.00
C VAL A 57 1.76 -6.78 -7.21
N TYR A 58 0.46 -7.02 -7.20
CA TYR A 58 -0.25 -8.14 -6.55
C TYR A 58 0.01 -9.52 -7.18
N GLY A 59 0.66 -9.59 -8.33
CA GLY A 59 0.89 -10.85 -9.05
C GLY A 59 2.27 -11.49 -8.86
N GLN A 60 3.21 -10.82 -8.19
CA GLN A 60 4.61 -11.28 -8.13
C GLN A 60 5.10 -11.67 -6.74
N ASN A 61 4.32 -11.47 -5.67
CA ASN A 61 4.74 -11.80 -4.31
C ASN A 61 3.65 -12.56 -3.55
N LEU A 62 3.61 -13.88 -3.76
CA LEU A 62 2.73 -14.85 -3.07
C LEU A 62 3.12 -15.06 -1.59
N GLY A 63 3.59 -14.01 -0.91
CA GLY A 63 4.09 -14.10 0.47
C GLY A 63 4.06 -12.78 1.24
N LEU A 64 3.50 -11.71 0.68
CA LEU A 64 3.38 -10.42 1.36
C LEU A 64 1.91 -10.14 1.71
N THR A 65 1.69 -9.68 2.92
CA THR A 65 0.42 -9.18 3.44
C THR A 65 0.07 -7.83 2.82
N LEU A 66 -1.22 -7.47 2.84
CA LEU A 66 -1.71 -6.15 2.39
C LEU A 66 -0.97 -4.97 3.04
N GLN A 67 -0.55 -5.14 4.30
CA GLN A 67 0.16 -4.12 5.06
C GLN A 67 1.60 -3.93 4.61
N GLU A 68 2.29 -5.01 4.23
CA GLU A 68 3.65 -4.95 3.67
C GLU A 68 3.65 -4.33 2.27
N LEU A 69 2.59 -4.56 1.49
CA LEU A 69 2.42 -3.97 0.18
C LEU A 69 2.11 -2.47 0.25
N ASP A 70 1.21 -2.06 1.15
CA ASP A 70 0.93 -0.64 1.40
C ASP A 70 2.20 0.10 1.84
N LEU A 71 2.97 -0.49 2.77
CA LEU A 71 4.25 0.08 3.20
C LEU A 71 5.27 0.19 2.05
N ALA A 72 5.32 -0.79 1.15
CA ALA A 72 6.20 -0.74 -0.02
C ALA A 72 5.82 0.40 -0.98
N LEU A 73 4.52 0.63 -1.20
CA LEU A 73 4.04 1.73 -2.03
C LEU A 73 4.35 3.09 -1.39
N GLN A 74 4.12 3.23 -0.09
CA GLN A 74 4.45 4.46 0.64
C GLN A 74 5.96 4.75 0.59
N ARG A 75 6.81 3.73 0.69
CA ARG A 75 8.27 3.89 0.50
C ARG A 75 8.65 4.39 -0.89
N GLU A 76 7.94 3.98 -1.93
CA GLU A 76 8.14 4.52 -3.28
C GLU A 76 7.75 6.01 -3.37
N GLN A 77 6.72 6.42 -2.64
CA GLN A 77 6.31 7.83 -2.56
C GLN A 77 7.39 8.70 -1.89
N CYS A 78 8.05 8.21 -0.83
CA CYS A 78 9.19 8.91 -0.21
C CYS A 78 10.32 9.19 -1.21
N VAL A 79 10.59 8.25 -2.12
CA VAL A 79 11.59 8.43 -3.19
C VAL A 79 11.15 9.52 -4.18
N LYS A 80 9.87 9.56 -4.54
CA LYS A 80 9.33 10.60 -5.44
C LYS A 80 9.34 11.99 -4.82
N LEU A 81 9.13 12.09 -3.51
CA LEU A 81 9.15 13.35 -2.77
C LEU A 81 10.59 13.84 -2.48
N GLY A 82 11.61 13.03 -2.77
CA GLY A 82 13.00 13.38 -2.46
C GLY A 82 13.28 13.42 -0.96
N CYS A 83 12.61 12.56 -0.18
CA CYS A 83 12.80 12.54 1.27
C CYS A 83 14.21 12.11 1.68
N LYS A 84 14.95 11.41 0.80
CA LYS A 84 16.34 11.04 1.09
C LYS A 84 17.28 12.23 1.14
N GLU A 85 16.98 13.27 0.38
CA GLU A 85 17.76 14.51 0.33
C GLU A 85 17.36 15.49 1.43
N LYS A 86 16.16 15.33 1.98
CA LYS A 86 15.56 16.16 3.03
C LYS A 86 15.85 15.64 4.44
N GLN A 87 15.88 14.31 4.62
CA GLN A 87 16.08 13.69 5.92
C GLN A 87 17.44 14.03 6.56
N GLY A 88 17.45 14.26 7.87
CA GLY A 88 18.66 14.51 8.67
C GLY A 88 19.24 15.92 8.50
N ASP A 89 18.44 16.87 8.01
CA ASP A 89 18.84 18.26 7.78
C ASP A 89 18.47 19.20 8.96
N HIS A 90 17.88 18.67 10.03
CA HIS A 90 17.35 19.39 11.20
C HIS A 90 16.16 20.32 10.88
N HIS A 91 15.57 20.17 9.71
CA HIS A 91 14.29 20.74 9.35
C HIS A 91 13.24 19.63 9.36
N CYS A 92 12.06 19.91 9.89
CA CYS A 92 10.98 18.94 9.82
C CYS A 92 10.25 19.09 8.49
N ASP A 93 10.53 18.20 7.54
CA ASP A 93 9.75 18.03 6.33
C ASP A 93 8.51 17.18 6.64
N GLU A 94 7.38 17.83 6.87
CA GLU A 94 6.09 17.18 7.19
C GLU A 94 5.66 16.13 6.15
N ASP A 95 5.99 16.36 4.88
CA ASP A 95 5.72 15.39 3.79
C ASP A 95 6.57 14.11 3.91
N CYS A 96 7.67 14.17 4.66
CA CYS A 96 8.59 13.07 4.97
C CYS A 96 8.43 12.56 6.42
N ASN A 97 7.53 13.17 7.20
CA ASN A 97 7.22 12.77 8.58
C ASN A 97 6.26 11.57 8.64
N THR A 98 6.61 10.50 7.92
CA THR A 98 5.83 9.27 7.89
C THR A 98 6.71 8.08 8.24
N TYR A 99 6.12 7.01 8.78
CA TYR A 99 6.85 5.77 9.07
C TYR A 99 7.56 5.21 7.83
N ALA A 100 6.95 5.35 6.65
CA ALA A 100 7.54 4.89 5.39
C ALA A 100 8.80 5.68 4.99
N CYS A 101 8.90 6.94 5.41
CA CYS A 101 10.04 7.83 5.19
C CYS A 101 10.91 7.97 6.45
N GLU A 102 10.85 7.01 7.38
CA GLU A 102 11.64 6.99 8.62
C GLU A 102 11.49 8.25 9.49
N PHE A 103 10.31 8.87 9.44
CA PHE A 103 9.98 10.10 10.16
C PHE A 103 11.00 11.23 9.92
N ASP A 104 11.45 11.37 8.67
CA ASP A 104 12.41 12.39 8.29
C ASP A 104 13.74 12.29 9.07
N SER A 105 14.22 11.05 9.26
CA SER A 105 15.33 10.72 10.16
C SER A 105 15.18 11.26 11.59
N ASN A 106 13.94 11.39 12.06
CA ASN A 106 13.56 11.95 13.35
C ASN A 106 13.73 13.47 13.47
N ASP A 107 13.91 14.23 12.38
CA ASP A 107 13.98 15.68 12.45
C ASP A 107 12.68 16.30 13.00
N CYS A 108 11.54 15.66 12.74
CA CYS A 108 10.24 16.02 13.31
C CYS A 108 10.03 15.58 14.77
N SER A 109 10.92 14.78 15.33
CA SER A 109 10.88 14.29 16.71
C SER A 109 12.12 14.65 17.51
N LEU A 110 12.70 15.82 17.25
CA LEU A 110 13.88 16.36 17.94
C LEU A 110 15.14 15.46 17.81
N GLY A 111 15.25 14.74 16.70
CA GLY A 111 16.36 13.81 16.43
C GLY A 111 16.35 12.54 17.27
N ILE A 112 15.25 12.24 17.97
CA ILE A 112 15.10 11.03 18.78
C ILE A 112 13.91 10.20 18.31
N ASN A 113 14.02 8.87 18.39
CA ASN A 113 12.88 7.96 18.27
C ASN A 113 12.37 7.61 19.69
N PRO A 114 11.23 8.18 20.15
CA PRO A 114 10.73 7.95 21.51
C PRO A 114 10.34 6.49 21.78
N TRP A 115 10.10 5.69 20.73
CA TRP A 115 9.73 4.28 20.81
C TRP A 115 10.89 3.34 20.47
N ALA A 116 12.14 3.82 20.39
CA ALA A 116 13.30 3.01 20.03
C ALA A 116 13.50 1.76 20.92
N HIS A 117 13.01 1.81 22.16
CA HIS A 117 13.09 0.71 23.14
C HIS A 117 11.74 0.02 23.40
N CYS A 118 10.68 0.39 22.67
CA CYS A 118 9.39 -0.24 22.80
C CYS A 118 9.38 -1.61 22.11
N THR A 119 9.11 -2.68 22.87
CA THR A 119 9.08 -4.06 22.36
C THR A 119 7.65 -4.61 22.26
N ALA A 120 6.65 -3.74 22.18
CA ALA A 120 5.26 -4.15 22.06
C ALA A 120 5.02 -4.90 20.73
N PRO A 121 4.07 -5.86 20.70
CA PRO A 121 3.71 -6.60 19.49
C PRO A 121 2.97 -5.73 18.46
N ILE A 122 2.50 -4.55 18.87
CA ILE A 122 1.82 -3.57 18.01
C ILE A 122 2.65 -2.28 17.94
N LYS A 123 2.39 -1.47 16.93
CA LYS A 123 3.05 -0.19 16.74
C LYS A 123 2.46 0.87 17.66
N CYS A 124 3.07 1.06 18.83
CA CYS A 124 2.51 1.94 19.86
C CYS A 124 2.37 3.42 19.45
N TRP A 125 3.13 3.90 18.47
CA TRP A 125 2.96 5.27 17.97
C TRP A 125 1.66 5.48 17.16
N GLU A 126 1.04 4.42 16.62
CA GLU A 126 -0.25 4.51 15.90
C GLU A 126 -1.45 4.59 16.85
N VAL A 127 -1.26 4.20 18.10
CA VAL A 127 -2.31 4.12 19.13
C VAL A 127 -2.05 5.00 20.34
N PHE A 128 -0.92 5.69 20.37
CA PHE A 128 -0.53 6.58 21.47
C PHE A 128 -1.54 7.71 21.68
N MET A 129 -2.12 7.81 22.88
CA MET A 129 -3.02 8.89 23.27
C MET A 129 -4.26 9.00 22.37
N ASN A 130 -4.76 7.85 21.92
CA ASN A 130 -5.95 7.76 21.08
C ASN A 130 -7.25 7.60 21.89
N GLY A 131 -7.16 7.46 23.22
CA GLY A 131 -8.28 7.29 24.14
C GLY A 131 -8.78 5.85 24.31
N GLU A 132 -8.12 4.87 23.68
CA GLU A 132 -8.38 3.44 23.86
C GLU A 132 -7.20 2.79 24.59
N CYS A 133 -7.42 2.20 25.77
CA CYS A 133 -6.35 1.51 26.48
C CYS A 133 -5.82 0.30 25.70
N ASN A 134 -4.54 0.34 25.35
CA ASN A 134 -3.78 -0.73 24.73
C ASN A 134 -2.70 -1.23 25.71
N GLU A 135 -3.05 -2.27 26.47
CA GLU A 135 -2.17 -2.84 27.51
C GLU A 135 -0.77 -3.26 27.00
N ALA A 136 -0.66 -3.67 25.73
CA ALA A 136 0.61 -3.98 25.09
C ALA A 136 1.56 -2.76 25.00
N CYS A 137 1.00 -1.55 24.91
CA CYS A 137 1.71 -0.27 24.86
C CYS A 137 1.83 0.41 26.23
N ASN A 138 1.18 -0.12 27.25
CA ASN A 138 1.15 0.42 28.61
C ASN A 138 2.43 0.06 29.41
N THR A 139 3.59 0.33 28.84
CA THR A 139 4.89 0.15 29.49
C THR A 139 5.70 1.44 29.44
N GLN A 140 6.65 1.62 30.36
CA GLN A 140 7.52 2.81 30.36
C GLN A 140 8.27 3.00 29.03
N ALA A 141 8.74 1.91 28.43
CA ALA A 141 9.48 1.93 27.17
C ALA A 141 8.61 2.30 25.96
N CYS A 142 7.28 2.13 26.08
CA CYS A 142 6.28 2.49 25.08
C CYS A 142 5.46 3.72 25.48
N LEU A 143 5.98 4.51 26.44
CA LEU A 143 5.39 5.77 26.90
C LEU A 143 4.00 5.64 27.55
N PHE A 144 3.73 4.51 28.21
CA PHE A 144 2.49 4.23 28.96
C PHE A 144 1.23 4.43 28.13
N ASP A 145 1.28 4.09 26.84
CA ASP A 145 0.15 4.23 25.92
C ASP A 145 -0.50 5.63 25.94
N GLY A 146 0.31 6.68 26.08
CA GLY A 146 -0.21 8.04 26.16
C GLY A 146 -1.09 8.33 27.38
N ARG A 147 -1.11 7.43 28.38
CA ARG A 147 -1.99 7.41 29.55
C ARG A 147 -3.44 7.01 29.26
N ASP A 148 -3.71 6.33 28.15
CA ASP A 148 -5.06 5.86 27.82
C ASP A 148 -5.58 4.76 28.77
N CYS A 149 -4.70 4.12 29.54
CA CYS A 149 -5.02 3.07 30.52
C CYS A 149 -5.21 3.57 31.97
N GLN A 150 -5.41 4.87 32.20
CA GLN A 150 -5.55 5.48 33.54
C GLN A 150 -6.94 6.01 33.85
#